data_AF-A0A357BJ96-F1
#
_entry.id   AF-A0A357BJ96-F1
#
_cell.length_a   1.000
_cell.length_b   1.000
_cell.length_c   1.000
_cell.angle_alpha   90.00
_cell.angle_beta   90.00
_cell.angle_gamma   90.00
#
_symmetry.space_group_name_H-M   'P 1'
#
loop_
_entity.id
_entity.type
_entity.pdbx_description
1 polymer ?
#
loop_
_entity_poly.entity_id
_entity_poly.type
_entity_poly.pdbx_seq_one_letter_code
_entity_poly.pdbx_strand_id
1 'polypeptide(L)'
;MKRIGVAASKMAKGNLVLYNCYVVLISFLFSLFILIVAGSSVVLAIIILAYVANEIMGVELEKSWSSILSVCMVSLTVIIAVFNLFAISQNIKLPKNQD
;
A
#
# COMPACT_ATOMS: atom_id res chain seq x y z
N MET A 1 -9.48 12.71 -7.58
CA MET A 1 -9.47 11.32 -8.08
C MET A 1 -10.28 11.06 -9.35
N LYS A 2 -10.87 12.06 -10.04
CA LYS A 2 -11.55 11.85 -11.35
C LYS A 2 -10.64 11.36 -12.49
N ARG A 3 -9.32 11.57 -12.41
CA ARG A 3 -8.38 11.27 -13.50
C ARG A 3 -8.12 9.77 -13.74
N ILE A 4 -8.16 8.94 -12.69
CA ILE A 4 -7.98 7.48 -12.81
C ILE A 4 -9.15 6.88 -13.62
N GLY A 5 -10.38 7.32 -13.32
CA GLY A 5 -11.56 6.94 -14.09
C GLY A 5 -11.54 7.43 -15.54
N VAL A 6 -10.95 8.58 -15.86
CA VAL A 6 -10.82 9.03 -17.27
C VAL A 6 -9.80 8.19 -18.03
N ALA A 7 -8.65 7.85 -17.41
CA ALA A 7 -7.64 6.99 -18.02
C ALA A 7 -8.16 5.56 -18.27
N ALA A 8 -8.80 4.96 -17.27
CA ALA A 8 -9.43 3.64 -17.41
C ALA A 8 -10.58 3.66 -18.43
N SER A 9 -11.37 4.73 -18.50
CA SER A 9 -12.42 4.86 -19.52
C SER A 9 -11.87 4.96 -20.94
N LYS A 10 -10.72 5.63 -21.13
CA LYS A 10 -10.03 5.70 -22.43
C LYS A 10 -9.45 4.34 -22.84
N MET A 11 -8.91 3.56 -21.89
CA MET A 11 -8.38 2.23 -22.17
C MET A 11 -9.45 1.17 -22.38
N ALA A 12 -10.56 1.23 -21.64
CA ALA A 12 -11.60 0.22 -21.65
C ALA A 12 -12.57 0.33 -22.85
N LYS A 13 -12.55 1.44 -23.62
CA LYS A 13 -13.44 1.69 -24.78
C LYS A 13 -14.93 1.36 -24.52
N GLY A 14 -15.40 1.49 -23.28
CA GLY A 14 -16.80 1.20 -22.89
C GLY A 14 -17.04 -0.15 -22.20
N ASN A 15 -16.06 -1.05 -22.11
CA ASN A 15 -16.22 -2.31 -21.38
C ASN A 15 -16.02 -2.13 -19.87
N LEU A 16 -17.09 -2.36 -19.10
CA LEU A 16 -17.16 -2.14 -17.66
C LEU A 16 -16.23 -3.07 -16.85
N VAL A 17 -16.02 -4.30 -17.34
CA VAL A 17 -15.13 -5.29 -16.70
C VAL A 17 -13.67 -4.87 -16.83
N LEU A 18 -13.25 -4.47 -18.04
CA LEU A 18 -11.90 -3.97 -18.29
C LEU A 18 -11.62 -2.69 -17.49
N TYR A 19 -12.61 -1.79 -17.39
CA TYR A 19 -12.51 -0.58 -16.58
C TYR A 19 -12.22 -0.89 -15.11
N ASN A 20 -13.02 -1.76 -14.47
CA ASN A 20 -12.84 -2.12 -13.07
C ASN A 20 -11.50 -2.85 -12.84
N CYS A 21 -11.08 -3.71 -13.78
CA CYS A 21 -9.78 -4.37 -13.71
C CYS A 21 -8.62 -3.36 -13.70
N TYR A 22 -8.64 -2.36 -14.59
CA TYR A 22 -7.61 -1.31 -14.61
C TYR A 22 -7.61 -0.45 -13.35
N VAL A 23 -8.78 -0.13 -12.80
CA VAL A 23 -8.90 0.64 -11.55
C VAL A 23 -8.25 -0.11 -10.38
N VAL A 24 -8.50 -1.42 -10.27
CA VAL A 24 -7.89 -2.27 -9.23
C VAL A 24 -6.39 -2.38 -9.45
N LEU A 25 -5.95 -2.62 -10.68
CA LEU A 25 -4.53 -2.80 -11.01
C LEU A 25 -3.71 -1.53 -10.75
N ILE A 26 -4.23 -0.35 -11.12
CA ILE A 26 -3.56 0.94 -10.86
C ILE A 26 -3.52 1.22 -9.35
N SER A 27 -4.62 1.01 -8.64
CA SER A 27 -4.67 1.25 -7.19
C SER A 27 -3.73 0.28 -6.43
N PHE A 28 -3.61 -0.95 -6.92
CA PHE A 28 -2.68 -1.95 -6.40
C PHE A 28 -1.22 -1.56 -6.64
N LEU A 29 -0.85 -1.18 -7.88
CA LEU A 29 0.50 -0.73 -8.21
C LEU A 29 0.93 0.47 -7.36
N PHE A 30 0.02 1.43 -7.17
CA PHE A 30 0.28 2.61 -6.34
C PHE A 30 0.49 2.23 -4.86
N SER A 31 -0.34 1.34 -4.33
CA SER A 31 -0.23 0.82 -2.97
C SER A 31 1.08 0.07 -2.74
N LEU A 32 1.49 -0.74 -3.72
CA LEU A 32 2.74 -1.51 -3.69
C LEU A 32 3.95 -0.59 -3.72
N PHE A 33 3.91 0.47 -4.54
CA PHE A 33 4.95 1.49 -4.57
C PHE A 33 5.11 2.19 -3.20
N ILE A 34 4.00 2.62 -2.58
CA ILE A 34 4.04 3.23 -1.24
C ILE A 34 4.59 2.25 -0.20
N LEU A 35 4.18 0.98 -0.26
CA LEU A 35 4.64 -0.06 0.66
C LEU A 35 6.16 -0.26 0.56
N ILE A 36 6.73 -0.27 -0.65
CA ILE A 36 8.18 -0.38 -0.84
C ILE A 36 8.91 0.84 -0.30
N VAL A 37 8.47 2.04 -0.64
CA VAL A 37 9.13 3.29 -0.22
C VAL A 37 9.06 3.48 1.29
N ALA A 38 7.88 3.30 1.90
CA ALA A 38 7.72 3.44 3.34
C ALA A 38 8.34 2.26 4.11
N GLY A 39 8.20 1.03 3.61
CA GLY A 39 8.80 -0.15 4.21
C GLY A 39 10.33 -0.10 4.21
N SER A 40 10.95 0.33 3.11
CA SER A 40 12.41 0.55 3.07
C SER A 40 12.87 1.61 4.06
N SER A 41 12.14 2.72 4.21
CA SER A 41 12.43 3.75 5.22
C SER A 41 12.37 3.18 6.65
N VAL A 42 11.35 2.39 6.97
CA VAL A 42 11.20 1.74 8.28
C VAL A 42 12.35 0.76 8.55
N VAL A 43 12.69 -0.08 7.58
CA VAL A 43 13.82 -1.03 7.69
C VAL A 43 15.11 -0.28 7.97
N LEU A 44 15.38 0.79 7.22
CA LEU A 44 16.59 1.60 7.35
C LEU A 44 16.66 2.27 8.73
N ALA A 45 15.54 2.81 9.22
CA ALA A 45 15.45 3.37 10.57
C ALA A 45 15.72 2.33 11.66
N ILE A 46 15.17 1.12 11.53
CA ILE A 46 15.40 0.02 12.48
C ILE A 46 16.86 -0.43 12.45
N ILE A 47 17.49 -0.49 11.28
CA ILE A 47 18.93 -0.82 11.16
C ILE A 47 19.79 0.22 11.88
N ILE A 48 19.52 1.51 11.69
CA ILE A 48 20.25 2.59 12.38
C ILE A 48 20.05 2.49 13.90
N LEU A 49 18.80 2.28 14.35
CA LEU A 49 18.48 2.13 15.77
C LEU A 49 19.16 0.89 16.38
N ALA A 50 19.19 -0.23 15.67
CA ALA A 50 19.84 -1.45 16.12
C ALA A 50 21.35 -1.25 16.24
N TYR A 51 21.98 -0.56 15.27
CA TYR A 51 23.40 -0.24 15.30
C TYR A 51 23.74 0.66 16.51
N VAL A 52 22.98 1.74 16.70
CA VAL A 52 23.15 2.67 17.83
C VAL A 52 22.91 1.96 19.17
N ALA A 53 21.86 1.14 19.27
CA ALA A 53 21.53 0.45 20.52
C ALA A 53 22.61 -0.57 20.94
N ASN A 54 23.17 -1.31 19.98
CA ASN A 54 24.23 -2.28 20.25
C ASN A 54 25.57 -1.60 20.55
N GLU A 55 26.03 -0.64 19.74
CA GLU A 55 27.34 -0.02 19.95
C GLU A 55 27.37 0.99 21.09
N ILE A 56 26.30 1.77 21.29
CA ILE A 56 26.33 2.92 22.23
C ILE A 56 25.67 2.58 23.56
N MET A 57 24.61 1.76 23.56
CA MET A 57 23.85 1.45 24.77
C MET A 57 24.09 0.03 25.32
N GLY A 58 24.77 -0.85 24.57
CA GLY A 58 25.08 -2.21 25.00
C GLY A 58 23.84 -3.08 25.29
N VAL A 59 22.71 -2.81 24.63
CA VAL A 59 21.45 -3.51 24.89
C VAL A 59 21.25 -4.65 23.88
N GLU A 60 21.43 -5.90 24.33
CA GLU A 60 21.17 -7.12 23.55
C GLU A 60 19.66 -7.36 23.40
N LEU A 61 19.07 -6.84 22.32
CA LEU A 61 17.63 -6.96 22.03
C LEU A 61 17.34 -7.76 20.75
N GLU A 62 18.14 -8.78 20.40
CA GLU A 62 17.98 -9.57 19.16
C GLU A 62 16.55 -10.06 18.90
N LYS A 63 15.85 -10.54 19.94
CA LYS A 63 14.52 -11.14 19.79
C LYS A 63 13.40 -10.10 19.60
N SER A 64 13.63 -8.84 19.95
CA SER A 64 12.62 -7.77 19.91
C SER A 64 12.57 -7.02 18.58
N TRP A 65 13.70 -6.91 17.87
CA TRP A 65 13.76 -6.14 16.61
C TRP A 65 12.87 -6.71 15.51
N SER A 66 12.80 -8.04 15.40
CA SER A 66 11.90 -8.71 14.45
C SER A 66 10.43 -8.44 14.75
N SER A 67 10.06 -8.40 16.04
CA SER A 67 8.69 -8.09 16.48
C SER A 67 8.33 -6.62 16.17
N ILE A 68 9.24 -5.69 16.46
CA ILE A 68 9.06 -4.26 16.15
C ILE A 68 8.88 -4.05 14.65
N LEU A 69 9.74 -4.67 13.83
CA LEU A 69 9.65 -4.62 12.38
C LEU A 69 8.31 -5.20 11.88
N SER A 70 7.89 -6.34 12.43
CA SER A 70 6.60 -6.95 12.08
C SER A 70 5.43 -6.00 12.39
N VAL A 71 5.39 -5.39 13.57
CA VAL A 71 4.34 -4.44 13.97
C VAL A 71 4.33 -3.21 13.07
N CYS A 72 5.50 -2.66 12.72
CA CYS A 72 5.59 -1.53 11.78
C CYS A 72 5.10 -1.91 10.38
N MET A 73 5.45 -3.09 9.87
CA MET A 73 5.01 -3.54 8.55
C MET A 73 3.51 -3.87 8.52
N VAL A 74 2.96 -4.46 9.58
CA VAL A 74 1.53 -4.75 9.70
C VAL A 74 0.72 -3.45 9.77
N SER A 75 1.13 -2.50 10.61
CA SER A 75 0.44 -1.20 10.72
C SER A 75 0.47 -0.42 9.40
N LEU A 76 1.62 -0.39 8.72
CA LEU A 76 1.75 0.21 7.39
C LEU A 76 0.81 -0.46 6.37
N THR A 77 0.75 -1.80 6.38
CA THR A 77 -0.11 -2.58 5.49
C THR A 77 -1.58 -2.27 5.74
N VAL A 78 -2.01 -2.17 7.00
CA VAL A 78 -3.41 -1.82 7.35
C VAL A 78 -3.77 -0.44 6.82
N ILE A 79 -2.92 0.56 7.01
CA ILE A 79 -3.17 1.92 6.52
C ILE A 79 -3.30 1.92 5.00
N ILE A 80 -2.34 1.31 4.30
CA ILE A 80 -2.33 1.23 2.83
C ILE A 80 -3.55 0.46 2.32
N ALA A 81 -3.92 -0.64 2.98
CA ALA A 81 -5.10 -1.42 2.63
C ALA A 81 -6.37 -0.58 2.70
N VAL A 82 -6.57 0.21 3.77
CA VAL A 82 -7.73 1.10 3.92
C VAL A 82 -7.76 2.16 2.81
N PHE A 83 -6.64 2.80 2.53
CA PHE A 83 -6.54 3.78 1.43
C PHE A 83 -6.82 3.16 0.06
N ASN A 84 -6.31 1.95 -0.19
CA ASN A 84 -6.54 1.22 -1.43
C ASN A 84 -8.02 0.85 -1.58
N LEU A 85 -8.64 0.34 -0.51
CA LEU A 85 -10.07 0.01 -0.48
C LEU A 85 -10.94 1.23 -0.77
N PHE A 86 -10.57 2.39 -0.20
CA PHE A 86 -11.25 3.65 -0.46
C PHE A 86 -11.06 4.15 -1.89
N ALA A 87 -9.86 4.00 -2.46
CA ALA A 87 -9.59 4.35 -3.85
C ALA A 87 -10.39 3.47 -4.82
N ILE A 88 -10.46 2.16 -4.55
CA ILE A 88 -11.25 1.21 -5.34
C ILE A 88 -12.74 1.52 -5.20
N SER A 89 -13.26 1.73 -3.99
CA SER A 89 -14.69 1.99 -3.79
C SER A 89 -15.18 3.26 -4.47
N GLN A 90 -14.36 4.32 -4.52
CA GLN A 90 -14.70 5.54 -5.23
C GLN A 90 -14.59 5.45 -6.75
N ASN A 91 -13.81 4.50 -7.29
CA ASN A 91 -13.54 4.40 -8.73
C ASN A 91 -14.21 3.19 -9.39
N ILE A 92 -14.71 2.22 -8.63
CA ILE A 92 -15.53 1.13 -9.19
C ILE A 92 -16.81 1.72 -9.75
N LYS A 93 -17.09 1.40 -11.01
CA LYS A 93 -18.43 1.56 -11.57
C LYS A 93 -19.15 0.25 -11.36
N LEU A 94 -20.27 0.29 -10.63
CA LEU A 94 -21.18 -0.83 -10.55
C LEU A 94 -21.94 -0.94 -11.87
N PRO A 95 -22.13 -2.16 -12.43
CA PRO A 95 -23.06 -2.33 -13.52
C PRO A 95 -24.43 -1.85 -13.04
N LYS A 96 -24.99 -0.86 -13.74
CA LYS A 96 -26.36 -0.43 -13.51
C LYS A 96 -27.24 -1.59 -13.93
N ASN A 97 -27.82 -2.31 -12.97
CA ASN A 97 -28.87 -3.27 -13.25
C ASN A 97 -30.00 -2.46 -13.92
N GLN A 98 -30.12 -2.58 -15.24
CA GLN A 98 -31.29 -2.12 -15.96
C GLN A 98 -32.33 -3.22 -15.74
N ASP A 99 -33.16 -3.03 -14.72
CA ASP A 99 -34.53 -3.55 -14.76
C ASP A 99 -35.38 -2.57 -15.59
#